data_AF-A0AAV4EI63-F1
#
_entry.id   AF-A0AAV4EI63-F1
#
_cell.length_a   1.000
_cell.length_b   1.000
_cell.length_c   1.000
_cell.angle_alpha   90.00
_cell.angle_beta   90.00
_cell.angle_gamma   90.00
#
_symmetry.space_group_name_H-M   'P 1'
#
loop_
_entity.id
_entity.type
_entity.pdbx_description
1 polymer ?
#
loop_
_entity_poly.entity_id
_entity_poly.type
_entity_poly.pdbx_seq_one_letter_code
_entity_poly.pdbx_strand_id
1 'polypeptide(L)'
;MEDEFVFYFYDSLNKLHQEPHMRKVEYEEDILLSAEVYAREAFSNQILRYDRICLPEMGIPTEEMVDQFLSHFKEKPLFLDKNSHAFPAVYLISHSGGRRSAIMMVDWVIDQCSEVINLRRCIANHKRKLEAAVASNSTSQAIDTLYAECLSSLETYAFLISFNAYLRDQMPNNLSWSYNKWLHRNPEVNRLISELDFSELCAPPSLLSTQQRFLVGDDYIGLDVLSSQMDVKVSNFRRLMGLPIYGMAQPTRNGLFKVVNHLLHHKQGYTYVVMVNLRSDYVLEIDDATYHVRDTSHMAEPVPSLCITGRELEEAELKLKKEIKSKRSWKVYADTADPPVDKELVSIFTPEELYEQQRLSTLDLHYRRLPLHYDHGLREKEFDAIQDLVFEYMREAGSWTDNSHAFVFHCRTGKSRTSLAMAVVGLLFYHMTGFPYGANADEEERVSCPNAKYTKGEFLVVERLVWMLPQGQQVKREVDLVLDRLFETMSPMHFHLREVIFVTYNKAKSASGSSDRRQLHRLSHDYLERYLYLILFNAYLHMEKTGSFTRSFSQWMMEVAAPAGVYELLDNLGFFLLDQGISEFSRLKNRILDRRHKLPFTGHFV
;
A
#
# COMPACT_ATOMS: atom_id res chain seq x y z
N MET A 1 58.29 8.46 13.03
CA MET A 1 57.30 9.20 13.82
C MET A 1 57.40 10.68 13.45
N GLU A 2 57.15 11.00 12.17
CA GLU A 2 57.11 12.39 11.66
C GLU A 2 55.89 12.62 10.73
N ASP A 3 55.31 11.54 10.18
CA ASP A 3 54.16 11.54 9.27
C ASP A 3 52.78 11.44 9.97
N GLU A 4 52.74 11.20 11.28
CA GLU A 4 51.51 10.82 12.03
C GLU A 4 50.42 11.92 12.12
N PHE A 5 50.70 13.14 11.64
CA PHE A 5 49.79 14.29 11.65
C PHE A 5 49.66 14.98 10.27
N VAL A 6 49.89 14.24 9.17
CA VAL A 6 49.71 14.75 7.81
C VAL A 6 48.35 14.31 7.25
N PHE A 7 47.46 15.28 7.00
CA PHE A 7 46.12 15.04 6.48
C PHE A 7 45.94 15.63 5.07
N TYR A 8 45.13 14.96 4.25
CA TYR A 8 44.86 15.34 2.88
C TYR A 8 43.40 15.81 2.75
N PHE A 9 43.22 17.08 2.40
CA PHE A 9 41.91 17.71 2.26
C PHE A 9 41.63 18.06 0.80
N TYR A 10 40.36 18.00 0.40
CA TYR A 10 39.90 18.45 -0.91
C TYR A 10 39.15 19.77 -0.74
N ASP A 11 39.75 20.89 -1.14
CA ASP A 11 39.11 22.21 -1.03
C ASP A 11 38.08 22.46 -2.17
N SER A 12 38.19 21.77 -3.31
CA SER A 12 37.20 21.78 -4.38
C SER A 12 37.13 20.50 -5.23
N LEU A 13 35.99 19.80 -5.11
CA LEU A 13 35.62 18.66 -5.99
C LEU A 13 35.57 19.02 -7.49
N ASN A 14 35.49 20.32 -7.83
CA ASN A 14 35.45 20.82 -9.21
C ASN A 14 36.84 21.10 -9.82
N LYS A 15 37.93 21.00 -9.05
CA LYS A 15 39.30 21.34 -9.48
C LYS A 15 40.35 20.31 -9.05
N LEU A 16 40.00 19.03 -9.20
CA LEU A 16 40.81 17.86 -8.78
C LEU A 16 42.28 17.86 -9.27
N HIS A 17 42.66 18.68 -10.24
CA HIS A 17 44.04 18.84 -10.73
C HIS A 17 45.00 19.56 -9.76
N GLN A 18 44.49 20.17 -8.68
CA GLN A 18 45.29 20.84 -7.65
C GLN A 18 45.08 20.21 -6.25
N GLU A 19 44.43 19.05 -6.20
CA GLU A 19 43.93 18.41 -4.99
C GLU A 19 44.51 16.98 -4.84
N PRO A 20 44.59 16.42 -3.63
CA PRO A 20 44.26 17.05 -2.35
C PRO A 20 45.38 17.98 -1.84
N HIS A 21 44.99 19.05 -1.16
CA HIS A 21 45.90 19.87 -0.38
C HIS A 21 46.36 19.13 0.88
N MET A 22 47.68 18.94 1.00
CA MET A 22 48.33 18.42 2.20
C MET A 22 48.35 19.50 3.28
N ARG A 23 47.78 19.22 4.45
CA ARG A 23 47.85 20.07 5.65
C ARG A 23 48.45 19.26 6.79
N LYS A 24 49.54 19.77 7.38
CA LYS A 24 50.13 19.20 8.60
C LYS A 24 49.46 19.83 9.80
N VAL A 25 48.98 18.99 10.72
CA VAL A 25 48.56 19.39 12.06
C VAL A 25 49.81 19.46 12.94
N GLU A 26 49.94 20.51 13.75
CA GLU A 26 51.09 20.66 14.65
C GLU A 26 50.79 20.13 16.06
N TYR A 27 49.53 20.24 16.52
CA TYR A 27 49.10 19.78 17.85
C TYR A 27 47.78 19.01 17.76
N GLU A 28 47.60 17.97 18.57
CA GLU A 28 46.33 17.21 18.64
C GLU A 28 45.14 18.12 18.99
N GLU A 29 45.38 19.21 19.74
CA GLU A 29 44.40 20.24 20.10
C GLU A 29 43.85 21.08 18.93
N ASP A 30 44.46 20.97 17.73
CA ASP A 30 43.96 21.58 16.49
C ASP A 30 42.83 20.74 15.86
N ILE A 31 42.73 19.44 16.19
CA ILE A 31 41.72 18.51 15.65
C ILE A 31 40.48 18.56 16.53
N LEU A 32 39.53 19.43 16.17
CA LEU A 32 38.32 19.68 16.96
C LEU A 32 37.05 19.16 16.25
N LEU A 33 36.22 18.46 17.01
CA LEU A 33 34.82 18.26 16.65
C LEU A 33 34.11 19.62 16.62
N SER A 34 33.13 19.80 15.72
CA SER A 34 32.37 21.07 15.65
C SER A 34 31.74 21.45 17.00
N ALA A 35 31.32 20.44 17.80
CA ALA A 35 30.81 20.65 19.14
C ALA A 35 31.84 21.29 20.10
N GLU A 36 33.13 20.94 19.97
CA GLU A 36 34.22 21.44 20.80
C GLU A 36 34.60 22.87 20.38
N VAL A 37 34.60 23.16 19.08
CA VAL A 37 34.77 24.53 18.55
C VAL A 37 33.70 25.46 19.14
N TYR A 38 32.41 25.09 19.04
CA TYR A 38 31.34 25.93 19.60
C TYR A 38 31.29 25.89 21.13
N ALA A 39 31.77 24.85 21.80
CA ALA A 39 31.89 24.81 23.27
C ALA A 39 32.99 25.75 23.79
N ARG A 40 34.14 25.85 23.10
CA ARG A 40 35.19 26.85 23.38
C ARG A 40 34.62 28.27 23.27
N GLU A 41 33.87 28.58 22.21
CA GLU A 41 33.20 29.88 22.06
C GLU A 41 32.07 30.11 23.09
N ALA A 42 31.29 29.08 23.44
CA ALA A 42 30.23 29.19 24.45
C ALA A 42 30.77 29.39 25.88
N PHE A 43 32.03 29.03 26.15
CA PHE A 43 32.73 29.35 27.39
C PHE A 43 32.99 30.87 27.51
N SER A 44 33.39 31.50 26.40
CA SER A 44 33.57 32.96 26.29
C SER A 44 32.24 33.72 26.20
N ASN A 45 31.20 33.12 25.59
CA ASN A 45 29.90 33.71 25.37
C ASN A 45 28.77 32.76 25.79
N GLN A 46 28.32 32.88 27.05
CA GLN A 46 27.31 32.00 27.65
C GLN A 46 25.92 32.04 26.97
N ILE A 47 25.67 33.00 26.08
CA ILE A 47 24.45 33.11 25.27
C ILE A 47 24.51 32.14 24.07
N LEU A 48 25.70 31.85 23.56
CA LEU A 48 25.90 30.90 22.46
C LEU A 48 25.53 29.47 22.91
N ARG A 49 24.80 28.76 22.04
CA ARG A 49 24.47 27.35 22.19
C ARG A 49 24.63 26.65 20.84
N TYR A 50 25.07 25.40 20.89
CA TYR A 50 25.25 24.57 19.70
C TYR A 50 24.55 23.23 19.91
N ASP A 51 23.60 22.96 19.03
CA ASP A 51 22.81 21.72 18.99
C ASP A 51 23.05 21.08 17.61
N ARG A 52 23.48 19.81 17.56
CA ARG A 52 23.77 19.10 16.29
C ARG A 52 22.68 18.10 15.97
N ILE A 53 22.08 18.22 14.79
CA ILE A 53 21.00 17.34 14.32
C ILE A 53 21.42 16.66 13.02
N CYS A 54 21.44 15.32 13.03
CA CYS A 54 21.89 14.50 11.89
C CYS A 54 20.75 14.28 10.89
N LEU A 55 20.49 15.28 10.06
CA LEU A 55 19.54 15.19 8.95
C LEU A 55 20.18 14.52 7.72
N PRO A 56 19.44 13.77 6.88
CA PRO A 56 19.97 13.18 5.66
C PRO A 56 20.29 14.27 4.62
N GLU A 57 21.37 14.06 3.88
CA GLU A 57 21.81 14.95 2.79
C GLU A 57 20.82 14.97 1.62
N MET A 58 20.18 13.83 1.34
CA MET A 58 19.17 13.67 0.30
C MET A 58 17.87 13.11 0.90
N GLY A 59 16.73 13.67 0.46
CA GLY A 59 15.39 13.27 0.91
C GLY A 59 14.81 14.10 2.07
N ILE A 60 13.67 13.64 2.56
CA ILE A 60 12.98 14.21 3.72
C ILE A 60 13.53 13.64 5.03
N PRO A 61 13.55 14.40 6.14
CA PRO A 61 13.90 13.87 7.45
C PRO A 61 12.91 12.78 7.88
N THR A 62 13.36 11.82 8.68
CA THR A 62 12.43 10.86 9.31
C THR A 62 11.61 11.55 10.39
N GLU A 63 10.50 10.94 10.80
CA GLU A 63 9.61 11.56 11.78
C GLU A 63 10.26 11.64 13.17
N GLU A 64 11.13 10.69 13.51
CA GLU A 64 11.99 10.73 14.70
C GLU A 64 13.00 11.90 14.64
N MET A 65 13.56 12.21 13.47
CA MET A 65 14.45 13.37 13.28
C MET A 65 13.69 14.69 13.42
N VAL A 66 12.43 14.74 12.98
CA VAL A 66 11.56 15.91 13.17
C VAL A 66 11.21 16.09 14.65
N ASP A 67 10.87 15.00 15.36
CA ASP A 67 10.58 15.05 16.79
C ASP A 67 11.81 15.38 17.62
N GLN A 68 13.00 14.88 17.25
CA GLN A 68 14.28 15.30 17.81
C GLN A 68 14.54 16.80 17.54
N PHE A 69 14.34 17.28 16.31
CA PHE A 69 14.48 18.70 15.98
C PHE A 69 13.58 19.57 16.87
N LEU A 70 12.32 19.19 17.05
CA LEU A 70 11.36 19.93 17.88
C LEU A 70 11.70 19.94 19.37
N SER A 71 12.30 18.87 19.93
CA SER A 71 12.65 18.82 21.37
C SER A 71 13.55 19.98 21.80
N HIS A 72 14.56 20.32 21.00
CA HIS A 72 15.50 21.44 21.21
C HIS A 72 14.81 22.82 21.29
N PHE A 73 13.57 22.96 20.78
CA PHE A 73 12.74 24.16 20.92
C PHE A 73 11.76 24.04 22.10
N LYS A 74 11.19 22.85 22.35
CA LYS A 74 10.29 22.61 23.50
C LYS A 74 10.99 22.85 24.85
N GLU A 75 12.27 22.52 24.95
CA GLU A 75 13.09 22.73 26.17
C GLU A 75 13.38 24.21 26.49
N LYS A 76 13.14 25.12 25.53
CA LYS A 76 13.53 26.54 25.61
C LYS A 76 12.27 27.41 25.50
N PRO A 77 11.60 27.75 26.63
CA PRO A 77 10.25 28.33 26.62
C PRO A 77 10.10 29.65 25.85
N LEU A 78 11.20 30.40 25.66
CA LEU A 78 11.27 31.61 24.82
C LEU A 78 10.82 31.40 23.36
N PHE A 79 10.90 30.16 22.82
CA PHE A 79 10.39 29.87 21.47
C PHE A 79 8.88 29.55 21.42
N LEU A 80 8.23 29.35 22.57
CA LEU A 80 6.81 29.01 22.67
C LEU A 80 5.97 30.13 23.30
N ASP A 81 6.59 31.08 24.02
CA ASP A 81 5.89 32.25 24.57
C ASP A 81 5.51 33.26 23.49
N LYS A 82 4.21 33.28 23.17
CA LYS A 82 3.57 34.19 22.20
C LYS A 82 3.61 35.67 22.61
N ASN A 83 3.97 35.97 23.86
CA ASN A 83 4.11 37.34 24.37
C ASN A 83 5.57 37.83 24.40
N SER A 84 6.54 36.97 24.10
CA SER A 84 7.95 37.37 24.03
C SER A 84 8.22 38.16 22.75
N HIS A 85 8.78 39.36 22.91
CA HIS A 85 9.40 40.10 21.80
C HIS A 85 10.88 39.71 21.57
N ALA A 86 11.45 38.84 22.42
CA ALA A 86 12.83 38.39 22.35
C ALA A 86 12.90 36.98 21.73
N PHE A 87 13.01 36.92 20.40
CA PHE A 87 13.31 35.69 19.67
C PHE A 87 14.83 35.45 19.64
N PRO A 88 15.34 34.27 20.07
CA PRO A 88 16.74 33.91 19.90
C PRO A 88 17.11 33.81 18.41
N ALA A 89 18.28 34.33 18.03
CA ALA A 89 18.81 34.16 16.68
C ALA A 89 19.25 32.70 16.45
N VAL A 90 18.60 32.01 15.52
CA VAL A 90 18.90 30.60 15.18
C VAL A 90 19.64 30.56 13.85
N TYR A 91 20.89 30.10 13.87
CA TYR A 91 21.70 29.87 12.69
C TYR A 91 21.69 28.38 12.33
N LEU A 92 21.09 28.04 11.18
CA LEU A 92 21.10 26.69 10.63
C LEU A 92 22.22 26.58 9.59
N ILE A 93 23.14 25.64 9.79
CA ILE A 93 24.33 25.43 8.94
C ILE A 93 24.25 24.04 8.32
N SER A 94 24.40 23.96 6.99
CA SER A 94 24.39 22.71 6.21
C SER A 94 25.47 22.71 5.14
N HIS A 95 25.93 21.52 4.73
CA HIS A 95 27.05 21.36 3.81
C HIS A 95 26.77 21.85 2.37
N SER A 96 25.48 22.04 2.04
CA SER A 96 25.01 22.92 0.97
C SER A 96 23.67 23.55 1.41
N GLY A 97 23.40 24.80 1.02
CA GLY A 97 22.25 25.58 1.51
C GLY A 97 20.89 25.24 0.86
N GLY A 98 20.70 24.01 0.39
CA GLY A 98 19.65 23.67 -0.56
C GLY A 98 18.36 23.07 0.01
N ARG A 99 17.21 23.68 -0.36
CA ARG A 99 15.82 23.18 -0.23
C ARG A 99 15.26 23.11 1.22
N ARG A 100 14.15 23.82 1.49
CA ARG A 100 12.96 23.42 2.30
C ARG A 100 12.06 24.62 2.64
N SER A 101 10.76 24.55 2.32
CA SER A 101 9.57 24.79 3.19
C SER A 101 8.27 24.83 2.32
N ALA A 102 7.05 24.76 2.89
CA ALA A 102 5.72 24.87 2.23
C ALA A 102 4.59 24.79 3.30
N ILE A 103 3.32 25.26 3.21
CA ILE A 103 2.57 26.30 2.45
C ILE A 103 1.36 26.69 3.36
N MET A 104 0.73 27.87 3.39
CA MET A 104 0.75 29.06 2.51
C MET A 104 1.54 30.25 3.08
N MET A 105 1.67 30.36 4.41
CA MET A 105 2.70 31.21 5.08
C MET A 105 4.12 30.91 4.56
N VAL A 106 4.24 29.84 3.81
CA VAL A 106 5.47 29.14 3.50
C VAL A 106 5.66 28.96 2.00
N ASP A 107 4.66 29.29 1.16
CA ASP A 107 4.95 29.86 -0.17
C ASP A 107 5.74 31.16 0.06
N TRP A 108 5.25 31.98 0.99
CA TRP A 108 5.94 33.21 1.40
C TRP A 108 7.34 32.93 1.96
N VAL A 109 7.56 31.96 2.86
CA VAL A 109 8.92 31.57 3.29
C VAL A 109 9.76 30.94 2.15
N ILE A 110 9.20 30.13 1.23
CA ILE A 110 9.93 29.72 0.02
C ILE A 110 10.44 30.95 -0.76
N ASP A 111 9.61 31.98 -0.86
CA ASP A 111 9.94 33.20 -1.59
C ASP A 111 10.90 34.11 -0.79
N GLN A 112 10.84 34.14 0.54
CA GLN A 112 11.86 34.80 1.38
C GLN A 112 13.22 34.08 1.31
N CYS A 113 13.23 32.74 1.27
CA CYS A 113 14.44 31.92 1.12
C CYS A 113 14.90 31.76 -0.35
N SER A 114 14.27 32.48 -1.29
CA SER A 114 14.49 32.27 -2.73
C SER A 114 15.85 32.71 -3.26
N GLU A 115 16.62 33.50 -2.48
CA GLU A 115 18.01 33.87 -2.78
C GLU A 115 18.92 32.63 -2.88
N VAL A 116 18.59 31.53 -2.20
CA VAL A 116 19.36 30.27 -2.25
C VAL A 116 18.63 29.21 -3.06
N ILE A 117 17.41 28.79 -2.67
CA ILE A 117 16.58 27.85 -3.45
C ILE A 117 15.09 28.16 -3.29
N ASN A 118 14.39 28.35 -4.41
CA ASN A 118 12.93 28.34 -4.49
C ASN A 118 12.40 26.96 -4.91
N LEU A 119 11.77 26.22 -3.99
CA LEU A 119 11.38 24.81 -4.22
C LEU A 119 10.35 24.64 -5.36
N ARG A 120 9.41 25.59 -5.54
CA ARG A 120 8.45 25.57 -6.66
C ARG A 120 9.15 25.72 -8.00
N ARG A 121 10.13 26.63 -8.08
CA ARG A 121 10.98 26.79 -9.27
C ARG A 121 11.83 25.56 -9.55
N CYS A 122 12.32 24.86 -8.51
CA CYS A 122 12.98 23.56 -8.67
C CYS A 122 12.06 22.51 -9.27
N ILE A 123 10.86 22.28 -8.71
CA ILE A 123 9.88 21.31 -9.24
C ILE A 123 9.54 21.63 -10.70
N ALA A 124 9.22 22.89 -11.02
CA ALA A 124 8.92 23.30 -12.39
C ALA A 124 10.11 23.16 -13.35
N ASN A 125 11.35 23.36 -12.88
CA ASN A 125 12.55 23.15 -13.69
C ASN A 125 12.86 21.65 -13.89
N HIS A 126 12.69 20.80 -12.86
CA HIS A 126 12.90 19.36 -12.97
C HIS A 126 11.87 18.74 -13.91
N LYS A 127 10.58 19.13 -13.78
CA LYS A 127 9.50 18.74 -14.71
C LYS A 127 9.86 19.09 -16.16
N ARG A 128 10.28 20.33 -16.45
CA ARG A 128 10.73 20.74 -17.79
C ARG A 128 11.95 19.98 -18.29
N LYS A 129 12.94 19.67 -17.44
CA LYS A 129 14.09 18.83 -17.81
C LYS A 129 13.64 17.42 -18.19
N LEU A 130 12.74 16.83 -17.42
CA LEU A 130 12.19 15.50 -17.64
C LEU A 130 11.37 15.43 -18.93
N GLU A 131 10.47 16.39 -19.15
CA GLU A 131 9.70 16.55 -20.39
C GLU A 131 10.63 16.69 -21.61
N ALA A 132 11.71 17.49 -21.51
CA ALA A 132 12.71 17.62 -22.57
C ALA A 132 13.57 16.35 -22.76
N ALA A 133 13.88 15.61 -21.70
CA ALA A 133 14.62 14.34 -21.77
C ALA A 133 13.81 13.24 -22.47
N VAL A 134 12.51 13.14 -22.18
CA VAL A 134 11.59 12.24 -22.89
C VAL A 134 11.41 12.67 -24.35
N ALA A 135 11.13 13.95 -24.61
CA ALA A 135 10.94 14.46 -25.97
C ALA A 135 12.20 14.34 -26.87
N SER A 136 13.40 14.22 -26.28
CA SER A 136 14.66 14.00 -26.99
C SER A 136 15.06 12.54 -27.12
N ASN A 137 14.26 11.58 -26.61
CA ASN A 137 14.62 10.16 -26.49
C ASN A 137 15.96 9.94 -25.79
N SER A 138 16.17 10.64 -24.67
CA SER A 138 17.33 10.43 -23.78
C SER A 138 17.36 9.00 -23.22
N THR A 139 18.52 8.56 -22.72
CA THR A 139 18.66 7.21 -22.14
C THR A 139 17.75 7.03 -20.93
N SER A 140 17.16 5.83 -20.75
CA SER A 140 16.25 5.53 -19.62
C SER A 140 16.85 5.97 -18.29
N GLN A 141 18.09 5.57 -18.00
CA GLN A 141 18.77 5.91 -16.75
C GLN A 141 18.86 7.43 -16.48
N ALA A 142 18.95 8.27 -17.50
CA ALA A 142 18.91 9.74 -17.34
C ALA A 142 17.49 10.25 -17.06
N ILE A 143 16.48 9.68 -17.72
CA ILE A 143 15.06 9.95 -17.47
C ILE A 143 14.69 9.50 -16.04
N ASP A 144 15.05 8.28 -15.64
CA ASP A 144 14.83 7.70 -14.32
C ASP A 144 15.50 8.52 -13.19
N THR A 145 16.69 9.06 -13.45
CA THR A 145 17.39 9.96 -12.51
C THR A 145 16.68 11.31 -12.38
N LEU A 146 16.32 11.95 -13.49
CA LEU A 146 15.54 13.20 -13.49
C LEU A 146 14.15 13.00 -12.86
N TYR A 147 13.57 11.82 -13.02
CA TYR A 147 12.29 11.45 -12.43
C TYR A 147 12.38 11.36 -10.90
N ALA A 148 13.43 10.70 -10.39
CA ALA A 148 13.73 10.68 -8.95
C ALA A 148 14.00 12.09 -8.39
N GLU A 149 14.65 13.00 -9.13
CA GLU A 149 14.79 14.41 -8.75
C GLU A 149 13.43 15.12 -8.65
N CYS A 150 12.49 14.83 -9.56
CA CYS A 150 11.14 15.38 -9.53
C CYS A 150 10.35 14.89 -8.30
N LEU A 151 10.28 13.56 -8.10
CA LEU A 151 9.59 12.95 -6.96
C LEU A 151 10.16 13.43 -5.63
N SER A 152 11.49 13.39 -5.44
CA SER A 152 12.12 13.86 -4.20
C SER A 152 11.85 15.34 -3.90
N SER A 153 11.69 16.17 -4.94
CA SER A 153 11.30 17.58 -4.79
C SER A 153 9.83 17.73 -4.36
N LEU A 154 8.95 16.90 -4.89
CA LEU A 154 7.52 16.85 -4.56
C LEU A 154 7.27 16.29 -3.15
N GLU A 155 7.96 15.21 -2.77
CA GLU A 155 8.00 14.66 -1.40
C GLU A 155 8.44 15.72 -0.38
N THR A 156 9.51 16.45 -0.70
CA THR A 156 10.01 17.55 0.15
C THR A 156 8.94 18.62 0.35
N TYR A 157 8.24 19.01 -0.71
CA TYR A 157 7.16 19.99 -0.67
C TYR A 157 5.96 19.50 0.15
N ALA A 158 5.48 18.27 -0.08
CA ALA A 158 4.35 17.68 0.63
C ALA A 158 4.64 17.46 2.13
N PHE A 159 5.84 16.98 2.48
CA PHE A 159 6.29 16.88 3.87
C PHE A 159 6.15 18.21 4.61
N LEU A 160 6.52 19.31 3.97
CA LEU A 160 6.53 20.63 4.62
C LEU A 160 5.11 21.20 4.75
N ILE A 161 4.21 20.94 3.79
CA ILE A 161 2.77 21.24 3.95
C ILE A 161 2.22 20.53 5.19
N SER A 162 2.52 19.23 5.34
CA SER A 162 2.12 18.42 6.50
C SER A 162 2.72 18.95 7.81
N PHE A 163 4.00 19.30 7.82
CA PHE A 163 4.66 19.87 8.99
C PHE A 163 4.06 21.24 9.40
N ASN A 164 3.71 22.10 8.43
CA ASN A 164 2.99 23.35 8.71
C ASN A 164 1.55 23.12 9.20
N ALA A 165 0.86 22.06 8.72
CA ALA A 165 -0.45 21.67 9.26
C ALA A 165 -0.34 21.19 10.72
N TYR A 166 0.63 20.33 11.03
CA TYR A 166 0.99 19.94 12.39
C TYR A 166 1.28 21.14 13.30
N LEU A 167 2.12 22.09 12.85
CA LEU A 167 2.43 23.29 13.64
C LEU A 167 1.18 24.14 13.89
N ARG A 168 0.28 24.30 12.91
CA ARG A 168 -0.98 25.03 13.10
C ARG A 168 -1.90 24.39 14.15
N ASP A 169 -1.97 23.07 14.18
CA ASP A 169 -2.78 22.30 15.13
C ASP A 169 -2.16 22.23 16.54
N GLN A 170 -0.84 22.08 16.62
CA GLN A 170 -0.15 21.79 17.88
C GLN A 170 0.54 22.99 18.56
N MET A 171 0.84 24.10 17.86
CA MET A 171 1.33 25.34 18.49
C MET A 171 0.33 26.03 19.44
N PRO A 172 -1.00 25.90 19.30
CA PRO A 172 -1.95 26.25 20.36
C PRO A 172 -1.74 25.44 21.65
N ASN A 173 -1.35 24.17 21.50
CA ASN A 173 -1.21 23.17 22.56
C ASN A 173 0.26 22.99 23.01
N ASN A 174 1.11 24.00 22.83
CA ASN A 174 2.55 23.97 23.17
C ASN A 174 3.31 22.73 22.64
N LEU A 175 2.92 22.24 21.46
CA LEU A 175 3.42 21.00 20.85
C LEU A 175 3.23 19.79 21.78
N SER A 176 2.02 19.61 22.32
CA SER A 176 1.69 18.50 23.24
C SER A 176 1.92 17.10 22.64
N TRP A 177 1.71 16.96 21.34
CA TRP A 177 2.01 15.73 20.60
C TRP A 177 3.38 15.83 19.89
N SER A 178 3.84 14.69 19.40
CA SER A 178 4.95 14.59 18.47
C SER A 178 4.41 14.63 17.03
N TYR A 179 5.24 14.95 16.05
CA TYR A 179 4.89 14.92 14.63
C TYR A 179 4.54 13.49 14.18
N ASN A 180 5.31 12.48 14.61
CA ASN A 180 4.98 11.06 14.37
C ASN A 180 3.59 10.71 14.95
N LYS A 181 3.34 11.06 16.22
CA LYS A 181 2.03 10.83 16.86
C LYS A 181 0.88 11.59 16.17
N TRP A 182 1.13 12.81 15.69
CA TRP A 182 0.13 13.57 14.94
C TRP A 182 -0.20 12.93 13.59
N LEU A 183 0.79 12.36 12.88
CA LEU A 183 0.55 11.57 11.66
C LEU A 183 -0.27 10.30 11.94
N HIS A 184 -0.08 9.63 13.08
CA HIS A 184 -0.93 8.50 13.48
C HIS A 184 -2.39 8.92 13.74
N ARG A 185 -2.64 10.17 14.17
CA ARG A 185 -3.98 10.75 14.26
C ARG A 185 -4.53 11.30 12.94
N ASN A 186 -3.68 11.45 11.92
CA ASN A 186 -4.03 11.98 10.59
C ASN A 186 -3.57 11.00 9.49
N PRO A 187 -4.06 9.75 9.47
CA PRO A 187 -3.51 8.67 8.64
C PRO A 187 -3.60 8.97 7.12
N GLU A 188 -4.63 9.70 6.69
CA GLU A 188 -4.79 10.17 5.31
C GLU A 188 -3.63 11.06 4.85
N VAL A 189 -3.04 11.87 5.75
CA VAL A 189 -1.89 12.73 5.45
C VAL A 189 -0.64 11.87 5.24
N ASN A 190 -0.44 10.84 6.07
CA ASN A 190 0.70 9.92 5.91
C ASN A 190 0.60 9.10 4.61
N ARG A 191 -0.61 8.62 4.27
CA ARG A 191 -0.89 7.98 2.97
C ARG A 191 -0.58 8.92 1.81
N LEU A 192 -1.11 10.14 1.83
CA LEU A 192 -0.93 11.11 0.75
C LEU A 192 0.56 11.41 0.49
N ILE A 193 1.37 11.61 1.53
CA ILE A 193 2.82 11.84 1.40
C ILE A 193 3.54 10.60 0.86
N SER A 194 3.08 9.40 1.25
CA SER A 194 3.66 8.13 0.79
C SER A 194 3.24 7.75 -0.64
N GLU A 195 2.22 8.42 -1.21
CA GLU A 195 1.58 8.04 -2.48
C GLU A 195 1.58 9.14 -3.56
N LEU A 196 2.54 10.08 -3.50
CA LEU A 196 2.65 11.23 -4.41
C LEU A 196 3.00 10.92 -5.89
N ASP A 197 3.22 9.65 -6.22
CA ASP A 197 3.42 9.23 -7.62
C ASP A 197 2.07 8.92 -8.27
N PHE A 198 1.78 9.63 -9.36
CA PHE A 198 0.60 9.48 -10.19
C PHE A 198 0.94 9.29 -11.68
N SER A 199 2.21 9.10 -12.06
CA SER A 199 2.64 9.14 -13.47
C SER A 199 1.98 8.07 -14.34
N GLU A 200 1.68 6.91 -13.75
CA GLU A 200 1.01 5.79 -14.43
C GLU A 200 -0.46 6.08 -14.80
N LEU A 201 -1.12 7.10 -14.22
CA LEU A 201 -2.42 7.58 -14.72
C LEU A 201 -2.30 8.16 -16.14
N CYS A 202 -1.11 8.61 -16.53
CA CYS A 202 -0.81 9.20 -17.83
C CYS A 202 0.02 8.28 -18.74
N ALA A 203 0.20 7.00 -18.38
CA ALA A 203 0.89 6.03 -19.22
C ALA A 203 0.06 5.73 -20.50
N PRO A 204 0.61 5.92 -21.71
CA PRO A 204 -0.17 5.81 -22.94
C PRO A 204 -0.42 4.33 -23.33
N PRO A 205 -1.57 3.99 -23.95
CA PRO A 205 -1.84 2.63 -24.45
C PRO A 205 -0.80 2.11 -25.45
N SER A 206 -0.12 3.01 -26.16
CA SER A 206 0.93 2.70 -27.14
C SER A 206 2.18 2.02 -26.56
N LEU A 207 2.30 1.91 -25.24
CA LEU A 207 3.34 1.07 -24.61
C LEU A 207 3.23 -0.41 -25.01
N LEU A 208 2.05 -0.88 -25.43
CA LEU A 208 1.89 -2.18 -26.10
C LEU A 208 2.52 -2.17 -27.51
N SER A 209 2.24 -1.15 -28.34
CA SER A 209 2.72 -1.09 -29.72
C SER A 209 4.23 -0.83 -29.82
N THR A 210 4.83 -0.17 -28.83
CA THR A 210 6.29 -0.05 -28.68
C THR A 210 6.97 -1.30 -28.09
N GLN A 211 6.21 -2.34 -27.69
CA GLN A 211 6.71 -3.54 -27.00
C GLN A 211 7.45 -3.24 -25.67
N GLN A 212 7.11 -2.14 -25.00
CA GLN A 212 7.54 -1.87 -23.62
C GLN A 212 6.65 -2.58 -22.60
N ARG A 213 5.38 -2.79 -22.96
CA ARG A 213 4.38 -3.60 -22.24
C ARG A 213 3.86 -4.72 -23.13
N PHE A 214 3.41 -5.81 -22.51
CA PHE A 214 2.89 -7.00 -23.19
C PHE A 214 1.58 -7.47 -22.57
N LEU A 215 0.79 -8.20 -23.38
CA LEU A 215 -0.34 -8.98 -22.91
C LEU A 215 0.17 -10.35 -22.43
N VAL A 216 -0.25 -10.75 -21.23
CA VAL A 216 0.17 -12.00 -20.56
C VAL A 216 -1.09 -12.73 -20.09
N GLY A 217 -1.13 -14.05 -20.28
CA GLY A 217 -2.26 -14.89 -19.84
C GLY A 217 -2.51 -14.80 -18.33
N ASP A 218 -3.78 -14.84 -17.92
CA ASP A 218 -4.14 -15.00 -16.50
C ASP A 218 -3.99 -16.45 -16.01
N ASP A 219 -4.24 -17.42 -16.90
CA ASP A 219 -4.18 -18.86 -16.59
C ASP A 219 -2.76 -19.42 -16.81
N TYR A 220 -2.31 -20.24 -15.87
CA TYR A 220 -0.94 -20.75 -15.81
C TYR A 220 -0.90 -22.06 -15.02
N ILE A 221 0.17 -22.84 -15.17
CA ILE A 221 0.28 -24.18 -14.55
C ILE A 221 0.27 -24.06 -13.02
N GLY A 222 -0.74 -24.65 -12.37
CA GLY A 222 -0.95 -24.53 -10.93
C GLY A 222 -1.72 -23.27 -10.48
N LEU A 223 -2.38 -22.55 -11.40
CA LEU A 223 -3.38 -21.56 -11.01
C LEU A 223 -4.50 -22.22 -10.20
N ASP A 224 -5.13 -23.26 -10.74
CA ASP A 224 -6.26 -23.95 -10.11
C ASP A 224 -5.79 -24.91 -9.01
N VAL A 225 -5.86 -24.46 -7.75
CA VAL A 225 -5.50 -25.25 -6.57
C VAL A 225 -6.69 -26.12 -6.12
N LEU A 226 -7.92 -25.73 -6.46
CA LEU A 226 -9.15 -26.42 -6.05
C LEU A 226 -9.72 -27.34 -7.15
N SER A 227 -9.08 -27.43 -8.32
CA SER A 227 -9.47 -28.28 -9.47
C SER A 227 -10.87 -27.98 -10.08
N SER A 228 -11.48 -26.84 -9.74
CA SER A 228 -12.83 -26.44 -10.17
C SER A 228 -12.93 -26.11 -11.67
N GLN A 229 -11.81 -25.92 -12.37
CA GLN A 229 -11.76 -25.68 -13.81
C GLN A 229 -12.25 -26.91 -14.61
N MET A 230 -12.30 -28.10 -14.00
CA MET A 230 -12.95 -29.27 -14.61
C MET A 230 -14.47 -29.11 -14.66
N ASP A 231 -15.09 -28.77 -13.53
CA ASP A 231 -16.55 -28.69 -13.38
C ASP A 231 -17.14 -27.42 -14.03
N VAL A 232 -16.73 -26.25 -13.53
CA VAL A 232 -17.33 -24.94 -13.90
C VAL A 232 -16.52 -24.15 -14.91
N LYS A 233 -15.36 -24.65 -15.36
CA LYS A 233 -14.43 -23.96 -16.28
C LYS A 233 -13.93 -22.61 -15.78
N VAL A 234 -13.86 -22.44 -14.45
CA VAL A 234 -13.17 -21.34 -13.77
C VAL A 234 -12.35 -21.92 -12.62
N SER A 235 -11.12 -21.45 -12.47
CA SER A 235 -10.16 -21.91 -11.47
C SER A 235 -10.48 -21.35 -10.08
N ASN A 236 -10.19 -22.13 -9.03
CA ASN A 236 -10.40 -21.77 -7.61
C ASN A 236 -11.84 -21.36 -7.22
N PHE A 237 -12.87 -21.79 -7.96
CA PHE A 237 -14.28 -21.56 -7.63
C PHE A 237 -14.68 -22.32 -6.36
N ARG A 238 -15.18 -21.60 -5.35
CA ARG A 238 -15.59 -22.14 -4.04
C ARG A 238 -16.72 -21.32 -3.41
N ARG A 239 -17.36 -21.89 -2.39
CA ARG A 239 -18.32 -21.21 -1.49
C ARG A 239 -17.64 -20.91 -0.14
N LEU A 240 -18.14 -19.93 0.61
CA LEU A 240 -17.89 -19.80 2.06
C LEU A 240 -18.94 -20.66 2.79
N MET A 241 -18.49 -21.64 3.59
CA MET A 241 -19.40 -22.60 4.22
C MET A 241 -20.56 -21.94 4.97
N GLY A 242 -21.79 -22.22 4.51
CA GLY A 242 -23.05 -21.76 5.11
C GLY A 242 -23.62 -20.45 4.55
N LEU A 243 -22.84 -19.66 3.80
CA LEU A 243 -23.26 -18.33 3.31
C LEU A 243 -23.41 -18.27 1.78
N PRO A 244 -24.20 -17.35 1.20
CA PRO A 244 -24.38 -17.22 -0.25
C PRO A 244 -23.22 -16.46 -0.93
N ILE A 245 -22.00 -16.71 -0.47
CA ILE A 245 -20.77 -15.99 -0.81
C ILE A 245 -19.83 -16.96 -1.53
N TYR A 246 -19.36 -16.56 -2.70
CA TYR A 246 -18.53 -17.36 -3.60
C TYR A 246 -17.27 -16.60 -4.00
N GLY A 247 -16.21 -17.34 -4.34
CA GLY A 247 -14.95 -16.78 -4.82
C GLY A 247 -14.35 -17.60 -5.93
N MET A 248 -13.77 -16.94 -6.95
CA MET A 248 -13.15 -17.60 -8.12
C MET A 248 -12.03 -16.76 -8.75
N ALA A 249 -11.23 -17.39 -9.64
CA ALA A 249 -10.29 -16.69 -10.52
C ALA A 249 -11.01 -15.91 -11.63
N GLN A 250 -10.24 -15.22 -12.49
CA GLN A 250 -10.81 -14.53 -13.65
C GLN A 250 -11.52 -15.54 -14.57
N PRO A 251 -12.82 -15.35 -14.88
CA PRO A 251 -13.54 -16.21 -15.82
C PRO A 251 -13.28 -15.81 -17.28
N THR A 252 -13.22 -16.80 -18.18
CA THR A 252 -13.48 -16.59 -19.61
C THR A 252 -14.99 -16.52 -19.86
N ARG A 253 -15.43 -16.23 -21.10
CA ARG A 253 -16.86 -16.22 -21.46
C ARG A 253 -17.55 -17.57 -21.21
N ASN A 254 -16.88 -18.68 -21.53
CA ASN A 254 -17.36 -20.03 -21.27
C ASN A 254 -17.48 -20.34 -19.76
N GLY A 255 -16.46 -19.95 -18.98
CA GLY A 255 -16.47 -20.08 -17.52
C GLY A 255 -17.56 -19.25 -16.84
N LEU A 256 -17.73 -17.99 -17.26
CA LEU A 256 -18.76 -17.09 -16.76
C LEU A 256 -20.17 -17.67 -16.99
N PHE A 257 -20.45 -18.10 -18.23
CA PHE A 257 -21.72 -18.74 -18.59
C PHE A 257 -22.01 -19.95 -17.69
N LYS A 258 -21.01 -20.81 -17.44
CA LYS A 258 -21.19 -21.98 -16.57
C LYS A 258 -21.44 -21.63 -15.11
N VAL A 259 -20.69 -20.68 -14.53
CA VAL A 259 -20.87 -20.28 -13.12
C VAL A 259 -22.25 -19.66 -12.89
N VAL A 260 -22.69 -18.75 -13.77
CA VAL A 260 -24.01 -18.12 -13.66
C VAL A 260 -25.13 -19.15 -13.76
N ASN A 261 -25.10 -20.04 -14.76
CA ASN A 261 -26.10 -21.10 -14.90
C ASN A 261 -26.05 -22.14 -13.76
N HIS A 262 -24.89 -22.37 -13.13
CA HIS A 262 -24.78 -23.24 -11.96
C HIS A 262 -25.48 -22.63 -10.74
N LEU A 263 -25.30 -21.32 -10.50
CA LEU A 263 -25.89 -20.61 -9.35
C LEU A 263 -27.40 -20.41 -9.50
N LEU A 264 -27.89 -20.08 -10.71
CA LEU A 264 -29.32 -19.94 -10.98
C LEU A 264 -30.04 -21.29 -11.18
N HIS A 265 -29.34 -22.42 -11.10
CA HIS A 265 -29.98 -23.73 -11.14
C HIS A 265 -30.81 -23.96 -9.87
N HIS A 266 -32.01 -24.52 -10.00
CA HIS A 266 -32.95 -24.86 -8.91
C HIS A 266 -32.34 -25.71 -7.76
N LYS A 267 -31.14 -26.27 -7.93
CA LYS A 267 -30.40 -26.98 -6.86
C LYS A 267 -29.69 -26.03 -5.89
N GLN A 268 -29.30 -24.84 -6.34
CA GLN A 268 -28.69 -23.80 -5.51
C GLN A 268 -29.74 -22.79 -5.04
N GLY A 269 -30.74 -22.49 -5.88
CA GLY A 269 -31.96 -21.75 -5.49
C GLY A 269 -31.86 -20.23 -5.51
N TYR A 270 -30.72 -19.66 -5.92
CA TYR A 270 -30.56 -18.20 -6.04
C TYR A 270 -31.45 -17.64 -7.14
N THR A 271 -31.98 -16.43 -6.90
CA THR A 271 -32.72 -15.64 -7.90
C THR A 271 -31.77 -14.72 -8.66
N TYR A 272 -30.83 -14.09 -7.97
CA TYR A 272 -29.90 -13.10 -8.52
C TYR A 272 -28.44 -13.52 -8.31
N VAL A 273 -27.57 -13.14 -9.25
CA VAL A 273 -26.12 -13.33 -9.14
C VAL A 273 -25.42 -11.97 -9.22
N VAL A 274 -24.62 -11.63 -8.20
CA VAL A 274 -23.86 -10.37 -8.13
C VAL A 274 -22.38 -10.67 -8.35
N MET A 275 -21.90 -10.43 -9.58
CA MET A 275 -20.49 -10.59 -9.96
C MET A 275 -19.69 -9.34 -9.60
N VAL A 276 -18.69 -9.50 -8.73
CA VAL A 276 -17.82 -8.42 -8.24
C VAL A 276 -16.38 -8.65 -8.70
N ASN A 277 -15.94 -7.82 -9.66
CA ASN A 277 -14.57 -7.83 -10.18
C ASN A 277 -13.67 -6.94 -9.31
N LEU A 278 -12.71 -7.56 -8.64
CA LEU A 278 -11.81 -6.93 -7.68
C LEU A 278 -10.49 -6.41 -8.30
N ARG A 279 -10.34 -6.45 -9.63
CA ARG A 279 -9.07 -6.11 -10.30
C ARG A 279 -8.89 -4.60 -10.46
N SER A 280 -7.83 -4.09 -9.85
CA SER A 280 -7.19 -2.78 -10.12
C SER A 280 -6.29 -2.78 -11.36
N ASP A 281 -5.95 -3.96 -11.87
CA ASP A 281 -5.15 -4.16 -13.08
C ASP A 281 -6.03 -4.30 -14.34
N TYR A 282 -5.50 -3.86 -15.50
CA TYR A 282 -6.17 -3.96 -16.80
C TYR A 282 -6.33 -5.43 -17.24
N VAL A 283 -7.54 -5.85 -17.57
CA VAL A 283 -7.85 -7.19 -18.06
C VAL A 283 -8.76 -7.16 -19.31
N LEU A 284 -8.52 -8.08 -20.25
CA LEU A 284 -9.33 -8.28 -21.46
C LEU A 284 -9.56 -9.79 -21.72
N GLU A 285 -10.71 -10.16 -22.25
CA GLU A 285 -10.95 -11.49 -22.84
C GLU A 285 -10.63 -11.44 -24.33
N ILE A 286 -9.77 -12.35 -24.81
CA ILE A 286 -9.28 -12.39 -26.18
C ILE A 286 -9.20 -13.84 -26.70
N ASP A 287 -10.21 -14.23 -27.47
CA ASP A 287 -10.38 -15.55 -28.09
C ASP A 287 -10.57 -16.71 -27.07
N ASP A 288 -11.47 -16.50 -26.09
CA ASP A 288 -11.81 -17.37 -24.95
C ASP A 288 -10.64 -17.65 -23.97
N ALA A 289 -9.66 -16.74 -23.92
CA ALA A 289 -8.61 -16.67 -22.89
C ALA A 289 -8.50 -15.24 -22.35
N THR A 290 -8.23 -15.06 -21.05
CA THR A 290 -8.09 -13.72 -20.46
C THR A 290 -6.63 -13.31 -20.30
N TYR A 291 -6.36 -12.04 -20.60
CA TYR A 291 -5.03 -11.44 -20.61
C TYR A 291 -4.99 -10.17 -19.76
N HIS A 292 -3.85 -9.92 -19.13
CA HIS A 292 -3.55 -8.68 -18.42
C HIS A 292 -2.26 -8.04 -18.93
N VAL A 293 -2.04 -6.77 -18.58
CA VAL A 293 -0.84 -6.02 -19.01
C VAL A 293 0.31 -6.24 -18.02
N ARG A 294 1.50 -6.56 -18.54
CA ARG A 294 2.78 -6.53 -17.80
C ARG A 294 3.80 -5.62 -18.47
N ASP A 295 4.74 -5.12 -17.69
CA ASP A 295 5.85 -4.27 -18.16
C ASP A 295 7.13 -5.09 -18.31
N THR A 296 7.93 -4.79 -19.34
CA THR A 296 9.23 -5.46 -19.60
C THR A 296 10.22 -5.34 -18.44
N SER A 297 10.16 -4.26 -17.67
CA SER A 297 10.96 -4.08 -16.44
C SER A 297 10.54 -4.99 -15.29
N HIS A 298 9.27 -5.42 -15.24
CA HIS A 298 8.69 -6.13 -14.11
C HIS A 298 7.66 -7.17 -14.55
N MET A 299 8.15 -8.22 -15.21
CA MET A 299 7.32 -9.32 -15.71
C MET A 299 6.73 -10.24 -14.64
N ALA A 300 6.88 -9.99 -13.33
CA ALA A 300 6.40 -10.87 -12.26
C ALA A 300 4.93 -10.62 -11.87
N GLU A 301 4.50 -9.36 -11.85
CA GLU A 301 3.16 -8.92 -11.43
C GLU A 301 2.48 -8.08 -12.54
N PRO A 302 1.14 -7.99 -12.58
CA PRO A 302 0.43 -7.08 -13.50
C PRO A 302 0.79 -5.61 -13.23
N VAL A 303 0.72 -4.76 -14.26
CA VAL A 303 0.74 -3.30 -14.06
C VAL A 303 -0.55 -2.88 -13.33
N PRO A 304 -0.49 -2.32 -12.11
CA PRO A 304 -1.67 -1.80 -11.44
C PRO A 304 -2.12 -0.50 -12.11
N SER A 305 -3.44 -0.30 -12.24
CA SER A 305 -3.95 1.04 -12.49
C SER A 305 -4.06 1.83 -11.19
N LEU A 306 -3.80 3.13 -11.28
CA LEU A 306 -4.01 4.08 -10.19
C LEU A 306 -5.43 4.69 -10.21
N CYS A 307 -6.33 4.24 -11.11
CA CYS A 307 -7.73 4.65 -11.15
C CYS A 307 -8.44 4.39 -9.80
N ILE A 308 -9.26 5.35 -9.37
CA ILE A 308 -9.94 5.30 -8.07
C ILE A 308 -11.26 4.54 -8.17
N THR A 309 -11.93 4.60 -9.31
CA THR A 309 -13.23 3.98 -9.55
C THR A 309 -13.17 2.91 -10.63
N GLY A 310 -14.10 1.94 -10.57
CA GLY A 310 -14.23 0.90 -11.60
C GLY A 310 -14.51 1.46 -13.00
N ARG A 311 -15.26 2.57 -13.09
CA ARG A 311 -15.61 3.21 -14.37
C ARG A 311 -14.40 3.81 -15.09
N GLU A 312 -13.52 4.49 -14.37
CA GLU A 312 -12.28 5.04 -14.94
C GLU A 312 -11.38 3.92 -15.49
N LEU A 313 -11.33 2.79 -14.78
CA LEU A 313 -10.59 1.60 -15.20
C LEU A 313 -11.22 0.93 -16.44
N GLU A 314 -12.54 0.84 -16.52
CA GLU A 314 -13.25 0.26 -17.67
C GLU A 314 -13.21 1.17 -18.91
N GLU A 315 -13.23 2.49 -18.73
CA GLU A 315 -12.88 3.45 -19.78
C GLU A 315 -11.44 3.27 -20.28
N ALA A 316 -10.50 2.96 -19.40
CA ALA A 316 -9.10 2.72 -19.76
C ALA A 316 -8.91 1.39 -20.47
N GLU A 317 -9.60 0.32 -20.04
CA GLU A 317 -9.68 -0.96 -20.76
C GLU A 317 -10.32 -0.78 -22.16
N LEU A 318 -11.32 0.09 -22.31
CA LEU A 318 -11.89 0.45 -23.61
C LEU A 318 -10.92 1.26 -24.50
N LYS A 319 -10.08 2.12 -23.91
CA LYS A 319 -8.98 2.82 -24.62
C LYS A 319 -7.92 1.81 -25.09
N LEU A 320 -7.53 0.88 -24.21
CA LEU A 320 -6.59 -0.21 -24.52
C LEU A 320 -7.11 -1.15 -25.62
N LYS A 321 -8.39 -1.53 -25.57
CA LYS A 321 -9.08 -2.32 -26.60
C LYS A 321 -9.05 -1.65 -27.98
N LYS A 322 -9.13 -0.32 -28.05
CA LYS A 322 -9.03 0.44 -29.31
C LYS A 322 -7.61 0.41 -29.88
N GLU A 323 -6.59 0.56 -29.04
CA GLU A 323 -5.18 0.42 -29.44
C GLU A 323 -4.89 -0.99 -29.96
N ILE A 324 -5.33 -2.04 -29.25
CA ILE A 324 -5.13 -3.44 -29.69
C ILE A 324 -5.79 -3.70 -31.05
N LYS A 325 -7.00 -3.15 -31.28
CA LYS A 325 -7.69 -3.26 -32.57
C LYS A 325 -7.04 -2.50 -33.74
N SER A 326 -6.01 -1.67 -33.51
CA SER A 326 -5.26 -1.01 -34.60
C SER A 326 -4.43 -1.98 -35.45
N LYS A 327 -4.05 -3.14 -34.87
CA LYS A 327 -3.14 -4.13 -35.47
C LYS A 327 -3.70 -5.54 -35.27
N ARG A 328 -3.60 -6.40 -36.28
CA ARG A 328 -4.14 -7.78 -36.20
C ARG A 328 -3.32 -8.72 -35.31
N SER A 329 -1.99 -8.71 -35.48
CA SER A 329 -1.07 -9.64 -34.81
C SER A 329 -0.27 -8.94 -33.71
N TRP A 330 -0.22 -9.56 -32.53
CA TRP A 330 0.44 -9.04 -31.33
C TRP A 330 1.29 -10.13 -30.68
N LYS A 331 2.42 -9.74 -30.11
CA LYS A 331 3.21 -10.62 -29.26
C LYS A 331 2.56 -10.72 -27.90
N VAL A 332 2.21 -11.94 -27.49
CA VAL A 332 1.58 -12.24 -26.21
C VAL A 332 2.35 -13.36 -25.50
N TYR A 333 2.39 -13.34 -24.18
CA TYR A 333 2.87 -14.45 -23.38
C TYR A 333 1.68 -15.34 -22.99
N ALA A 334 1.84 -16.66 -23.08
CA ALA A 334 0.92 -17.61 -22.48
C ALA A 334 1.22 -17.70 -20.98
N ASP A 335 2.37 -18.29 -20.63
CA ASP A 335 3.05 -18.10 -19.35
C ASP A 335 4.25 -17.15 -19.53
N THR A 336 4.68 -16.50 -18.46
CA THR A 336 5.96 -15.77 -18.38
C THR A 336 7.20 -16.67 -18.34
N ALA A 337 7.04 -17.97 -18.11
CA ALA A 337 8.10 -18.96 -18.28
C ALA A 337 8.43 -19.25 -19.76
N ASP A 338 7.50 -18.96 -20.68
CA ASP A 338 7.60 -19.25 -22.11
C ASP A 338 8.02 -18.01 -22.92
N PRO A 339 8.60 -18.18 -24.13
CA PRO A 339 8.85 -17.08 -25.05
C PRO A 339 7.53 -16.49 -25.59
N PRO A 340 7.49 -15.18 -25.94
CA PRO A 340 6.29 -14.55 -26.47
C PRO A 340 5.98 -15.05 -27.89
N VAL A 341 4.69 -15.28 -28.16
CA VAL A 341 4.17 -15.79 -29.43
C VAL A 341 3.40 -14.68 -30.15
N ASP A 342 3.62 -14.51 -31.45
CA ASP A 342 2.80 -13.66 -32.31
C ASP A 342 1.41 -14.31 -32.54
N LYS A 343 0.37 -13.78 -31.90
CA LYS A 343 -1.04 -14.24 -32.00
C LYS A 343 -1.87 -13.21 -32.76
N GLU A 344 -2.69 -13.64 -33.71
CA GLU A 344 -3.75 -12.79 -34.27
C GLU A 344 -4.91 -12.67 -33.27
N LEU A 345 -5.29 -11.44 -32.90
CA LEU A 345 -6.29 -11.16 -31.87
C LEU A 345 -7.61 -10.72 -32.53
N VAL A 346 -8.65 -11.54 -32.44
CA VAL A 346 -9.89 -11.36 -33.21
C VAL A 346 -11.09 -11.00 -32.32
N SER A 347 -11.38 -11.85 -31.34
CA SER A 347 -12.54 -11.77 -30.44
C SER A 347 -12.15 -11.07 -29.12
N ILE A 348 -12.01 -9.75 -29.14
CA ILE A 348 -11.62 -8.95 -27.95
C ILE A 348 -12.87 -8.38 -27.24
N PHE A 349 -12.97 -8.58 -25.92
CA PHE A 349 -13.97 -8.02 -25.01
C PHE A 349 -13.31 -7.37 -23.76
N THR A 350 -13.84 -6.24 -23.31
CA THR A 350 -13.62 -5.72 -21.94
C THR A 350 -14.49 -6.50 -20.94
N PRO A 351 -14.20 -6.42 -19.63
CA PRO A 351 -15.08 -7.00 -18.60
C PRO A 351 -16.51 -6.48 -18.69
N GLU A 352 -16.71 -5.18 -18.87
CA GLU A 352 -18.04 -4.56 -19.05
C GLU A 352 -18.83 -5.22 -20.20
N GLU A 353 -18.24 -5.34 -21.39
CA GLU A 353 -18.88 -5.96 -22.55
C GLU A 353 -19.13 -7.47 -22.34
N LEU A 354 -18.21 -8.16 -21.66
CA LEU A 354 -18.31 -9.59 -21.37
C LEU A 354 -19.48 -9.89 -20.42
N TYR A 355 -19.58 -9.11 -19.33
CA TYR A 355 -20.67 -9.25 -18.35
C TYR A 355 -22.01 -8.78 -18.91
N GLU A 356 -22.04 -7.72 -19.74
CA GLU A 356 -23.26 -7.29 -20.43
C GLU A 356 -23.74 -8.34 -21.44
N GLN A 357 -22.85 -9.00 -22.19
CA GLN A 357 -23.22 -10.12 -23.07
C GLN A 357 -23.87 -11.28 -22.29
N GLN A 358 -23.34 -11.62 -21.11
CA GLN A 358 -23.97 -12.63 -20.25
C GLN A 358 -25.31 -12.13 -19.68
N ARG A 359 -25.42 -10.85 -19.30
CA ARG A 359 -26.67 -10.26 -18.76
C ARG A 359 -27.81 -10.25 -19.78
N LEU A 360 -27.50 -10.04 -21.07
CA LEU A 360 -28.47 -10.19 -22.17
C LEU A 360 -28.94 -11.65 -22.35
N SER A 361 -28.17 -12.63 -21.86
CA SER A 361 -28.53 -14.05 -21.84
C SER A 361 -29.18 -14.48 -20.51
N THR A 362 -29.10 -13.64 -19.48
CA THR A 362 -29.49 -13.95 -18.10
C THR A 362 -29.74 -12.64 -17.34
N LEU A 363 -31.00 -12.18 -17.34
CA LEU A 363 -31.35 -10.83 -16.87
C LEU A 363 -31.05 -10.59 -15.37
N ASP A 364 -31.03 -11.67 -14.58
CA ASP A 364 -30.83 -11.68 -13.13
C ASP A 364 -29.35 -11.60 -12.72
N LEU A 365 -28.46 -11.30 -13.67
CA LEU A 365 -27.04 -11.04 -13.45
C LEU A 365 -26.78 -9.55 -13.22
N HIS A 366 -26.16 -9.23 -12.09
CA HIS A 366 -25.62 -7.92 -11.78
C HIS A 366 -24.08 -7.95 -11.81
N TYR A 367 -23.49 -6.87 -12.30
CA TYR A 367 -22.04 -6.71 -12.38
C TYR A 367 -21.58 -5.41 -11.68
N ARG A 368 -20.45 -5.48 -10.98
CA ARG A 368 -19.79 -4.36 -10.29
C ARG A 368 -18.26 -4.49 -10.42
N ARG A 369 -17.59 -3.42 -10.87
CA ARG A 369 -16.12 -3.29 -10.83
C ARG A 369 -15.70 -2.50 -9.60
N LEU A 370 -14.95 -3.14 -8.72
CA LEU A 370 -14.49 -2.60 -7.43
C LEU A 370 -12.97 -2.79 -7.35
N PRO A 371 -12.16 -1.88 -7.91
CA PRO A 371 -10.72 -2.09 -8.07
C PRO A 371 -10.01 -2.09 -6.71
N LEU A 372 -9.70 -3.28 -6.18
CA LEU A 372 -8.88 -3.41 -4.97
C LEU A 372 -7.42 -3.19 -5.33
N HIS A 373 -6.86 -2.11 -4.81
CA HIS A 373 -5.59 -1.54 -5.25
C HIS A 373 -4.41 -2.50 -5.00
N TYR A 374 -4.44 -3.26 -3.90
CA TYR A 374 -3.36 -4.15 -3.47
C TYR A 374 -3.77 -5.62 -3.34
N ASP A 375 -2.91 -6.56 -3.77
CA ASP A 375 -3.16 -8.00 -3.60
C ASP A 375 -2.93 -8.50 -2.15
N HIS A 376 -2.34 -7.67 -1.29
CA HIS A 376 -1.82 -8.07 0.03
C HIS A 376 -2.56 -7.45 1.24
N GLY A 377 -3.37 -6.41 1.08
CA GLY A 377 -4.24 -5.83 2.12
C GLY A 377 -5.36 -4.96 1.54
N LEU A 378 -6.33 -4.56 2.38
CA LEU A 378 -7.36 -3.57 2.03
C LEU A 378 -7.06 -2.22 2.70
N ARG A 379 -7.36 -1.13 2.00
CA ARG A 379 -7.51 0.23 2.56
C ARG A 379 -8.88 0.35 3.23
N GLU A 380 -9.05 1.24 4.20
CA GLU A 380 -10.30 1.40 4.95
C GLU A 380 -11.50 1.75 4.04
N LYS A 381 -11.28 2.59 3.01
CA LYS A 381 -12.30 2.93 2.02
C LYS A 381 -12.67 1.76 1.09
N GLU A 382 -11.84 0.73 0.99
CA GLU A 382 -12.16 -0.49 0.25
C GLU A 382 -13.04 -1.44 1.09
N PHE A 383 -12.91 -1.44 2.42
CA PHE A 383 -13.90 -2.08 3.31
C PHE A 383 -15.26 -1.38 3.20
N ASP A 384 -15.28 -0.04 3.26
CA ASP A 384 -16.50 0.77 3.07
C ASP A 384 -17.18 0.40 1.74
N ALA A 385 -16.45 0.43 0.63
CA ALA A 385 -17.00 0.13 -0.69
C ALA A 385 -17.49 -1.33 -0.86
N ILE A 386 -16.89 -2.30 -0.16
CA ILE A 386 -17.39 -3.69 -0.11
C ILE A 386 -18.69 -3.77 0.69
N GLN A 387 -18.75 -3.11 1.86
CA GLN A 387 -19.95 -3.07 2.70
C GLN A 387 -21.12 -2.40 1.97
N ASP A 388 -20.90 -1.23 1.39
CA ASP A 388 -21.91 -0.45 0.69
C ASP A 388 -22.45 -1.18 -0.54
N LEU A 389 -21.59 -1.93 -1.25
CA LEU A 389 -22.00 -2.82 -2.34
C LEU A 389 -22.94 -3.92 -1.85
N VAL A 390 -22.66 -4.58 -0.73
CA VAL A 390 -23.55 -5.60 -0.17
C VAL A 390 -24.86 -4.97 0.31
N PHE A 391 -24.78 -3.84 1.01
CA PHE A 391 -25.96 -3.08 1.42
C PHE A 391 -26.78 -2.54 0.23
N GLU A 392 -26.21 -2.37 -0.98
CA GLU A 392 -26.98 -2.00 -2.18
C GLU A 392 -28.06 -3.04 -2.52
N TYR A 393 -27.76 -4.33 -2.36
CA TYR A 393 -28.68 -5.44 -2.68
C TYR A 393 -29.48 -5.93 -1.47
N MET A 394 -28.92 -5.81 -0.26
CA MET A 394 -29.47 -6.41 0.97
C MET A 394 -30.32 -5.43 1.80
N ARG A 395 -31.03 -4.50 1.14
CA ARG A 395 -31.82 -3.42 1.78
C ARG A 395 -33.11 -3.90 2.43
N GLU A 396 -33.69 -5.00 1.95
CA GLU A 396 -34.99 -5.45 2.44
C GLU A 396 -34.83 -6.37 3.65
N ALA A 397 -35.77 -6.29 4.60
CA ALA A 397 -35.66 -6.92 5.91
C ALA A 397 -35.63 -8.47 5.91
N GLY A 398 -35.80 -9.11 4.75
CA GLY A 398 -35.69 -10.56 4.55
C GLY A 398 -34.43 -11.03 3.81
N SER A 399 -33.74 -10.15 3.06
CA SER A 399 -32.71 -10.52 2.07
C SER A 399 -31.51 -11.29 2.66
N TRP A 400 -31.23 -11.08 3.94
CA TRP A 400 -30.17 -11.77 4.68
C TRP A 400 -30.47 -13.25 4.96
N THR A 401 -31.72 -13.69 4.78
CA THR A 401 -32.20 -15.04 5.15
C THR A 401 -32.86 -15.81 4.02
N ASP A 402 -33.35 -15.13 2.98
CA ASP A 402 -34.05 -15.76 1.85
C ASP A 402 -33.12 -16.48 0.84
N ASN A 403 -31.80 -16.22 0.89
CA ASN A 403 -30.83 -16.66 -0.11
C ASN A 403 -31.21 -16.26 -1.55
N SER A 404 -31.82 -15.08 -1.72
CA SER A 404 -32.17 -14.51 -3.03
C SER A 404 -30.96 -14.20 -3.90
N HIS A 405 -29.87 -13.70 -3.30
CA HIS A 405 -28.67 -13.21 -4.01
C HIS A 405 -27.43 -14.06 -3.73
N ALA A 406 -26.74 -14.52 -4.77
CA ALA A 406 -25.38 -15.07 -4.68
C ALA A 406 -24.32 -14.03 -5.02
N PHE A 407 -23.44 -13.71 -4.08
CA PHE A 407 -22.32 -12.79 -4.29
C PHE A 407 -21.08 -13.56 -4.74
N VAL A 408 -20.54 -13.22 -5.91
CA VAL A 408 -19.40 -13.91 -6.53
C VAL A 408 -18.23 -12.94 -6.70
N PHE A 409 -17.22 -13.09 -5.85
CA PHE A 409 -16.03 -12.25 -5.87
C PHE A 409 -14.93 -12.87 -6.74
N HIS A 410 -14.31 -12.09 -7.63
CA HIS A 410 -13.16 -12.58 -8.40
C HIS A 410 -12.04 -11.55 -8.53
N CYS A 411 -10.80 -12.04 -8.55
CA CYS A 411 -9.62 -11.28 -8.99
C CYS A 411 -8.87 -12.11 -10.04
N ARG A 412 -7.64 -11.74 -10.41
CA ARG A 412 -6.80 -12.52 -11.33
C ARG A 412 -6.77 -14.02 -10.99
N THR A 413 -6.41 -14.35 -9.75
CA THR A 413 -6.11 -15.74 -9.36
C THR A 413 -7.17 -16.42 -8.51
N GLY A 414 -8.17 -15.68 -8.00
CA GLY A 414 -9.17 -16.21 -7.06
C GLY A 414 -8.65 -16.47 -5.64
N LYS A 415 -7.41 -16.04 -5.36
CA LYS A 415 -6.69 -16.26 -4.10
C LYS A 415 -6.75 -14.99 -3.24
N SER A 416 -5.75 -14.11 -3.30
CA SER A 416 -5.49 -13.10 -2.26
C SER A 416 -6.56 -12.02 -2.10
N ARG A 417 -6.93 -11.27 -3.15
CA ARG A 417 -8.04 -10.28 -3.11
C ARG A 417 -9.40 -10.95 -2.85
N THR A 418 -9.66 -12.07 -3.52
CA THR A 418 -10.94 -12.81 -3.43
C THR A 418 -11.23 -13.33 -2.03
N SER A 419 -10.34 -14.10 -1.40
CA SER A 419 -10.55 -14.58 -0.02
C SER A 419 -10.73 -13.45 0.97
N LEU A 420 -10.09 -12.29 0.75
CA LEU A 420 -10.21 -11.14 1.64
C LEU A 420 -11.59 -10.48 1.54
N ALA A 421 -12.10 -10.25 0.32
CA ALA A 421 -13.46 -9.75 0.13
C ALA A 421 -14.51 -10.74 0.67
N MET A 422 -14.33 -12.05 0.44
CA MET A 422 -15.20 -13.07 1.02
C MET A 422 -15.15 -13.08 2.57
N ALA A 423 -14.00 -12.79 3.19
CA ALA A 423 -13.90 -12.68 4.65
C ALA A 423 -14.68 -11.46 5.19
N VAL A 424 -14.51 -10.30 4.55
CA VAL A 424 -15.23 -9.05 4.90
C VAL A 424 -16.75 -9.26 4.82
N VAL A 425 -17.22 -9.82 3.70
CA VAL A 425 -18.67 -10.07 3.52
C VAL A 425 -19.17 -11.23 4.38
N GLY A 426 -18.33 -12.23 4.68
CA GLY A 426 -18.66 -13.30 5.62
C GLY A 426 -18.89 -12.81 7.04
N LEU A 427 -18.02 -11.93 7.53
CA LEU A 427 -18.19 -11.23 8.81
C LEU A 427 -19.48 -10.40 8.82
N LEU A 428 -19.73 -9.61 7.76
CA LEU A 428 -20.94 -8.79 7.64
C LEU A 428 -22.22 -9.64 7.66
N PHE A 429 -22.25 -10.76 6.92
CA PHE A 429 -23.38 -11.68 6.91
C PHE A 429 -23.63 -12.33 8.27
N TYR A 430 -22.60 -12.80 8.97
CA TYR A 430 -22.76 -13.36 10.33
C TYR A 430 -23.14 -12.30 11.37
N HIS A 431 -22.76 -11.03 11.17
CA HIS A 431 -23.31 -9.93 11.97
C HIS A 431 -24.80 -9.71 11.74
N MET A 432 -25.32 -9.91 10.53
CA MET A 432 -26.74 -9.72 10.22
C MET A 432 -27.61 -10.96 10.52
N THR A 433 -27.07 -12.17 10.39
CA THR A 433 -27.79 -13.45 10.55
C THR A 433 -27.54 -14.18 11.87
N GLY A 434 -26.47 -13.81 12.58
CA GLY A 434 -25.97 -14.51 13.76
C GLY A 434 -24.76 -15.39 13.43
N PHE A 435 -23.78 -15.43 14.35
CA PHE A 435 -22.62 -16.32 14.20
C PHE A 435 -23.00 -17.79 14.47
N PRO A 436 -22.42 -18.74 13.71
CA PRO A 436 -22.70 -20.17 13.85
C PRO A 436 -21.82 -20.82 14.92
N TYR A 437 -22.14 -22.07 15.27
CA TYR A 437 -21.36 -22.89 16.21
C TYR A 437 -19.85 -22.89 15.88
N GLY A 438 -19.04 -22.82 16.93
CA GLY A 438 -17.60 -22.59 16.92
C GLY A 438 -17.23 -21.11 17.16
N ALA A 439 -18.22 -20.22 17.29
CA ALA A 439 -17.99 -18.80 17.55
C ALA A 439 -17.87 -18.47 19.04
N ASN A 440 -18.48 -19.25 19.93
CA ASN A 440 -18.46 -18.97 21.37
C ASN A 440 -17.22 -19.56 22.06
N ALA A 441 -16.84 -19.02 23.23
CA ALA A 441 -15.60 -19.38 23.92
C ALA A 441 -15.56 -20.81 24.50
N ASP A 442 -16.74 -21.40 24.69
CA ASP A 442 -16.99 -22.76 25.15
C ASP A 442 -17.11 -23.78 23.99
N GLU A 443 -17.21 -23.31 22.75
CA GLU A 443 -17.38 -24.13 21.53
C GLU A 443 -16.04 -24.39 20.79
N GLU A 444 -14.92 -23.83 21.24
CA GLU A 444 -13.64 -23.88 20.54
C GLU A 444 -12.99 -25.28 20.56
N GLU A 445 -12.87 -25.91 19.38
CA GLU A 445 -12.17 -27.18 19.23
C GLU A 445 -10.66 -27.06 19.55
N ARG A 446 -10.16 -27.98 20.37
CA ARG A 446 -8.77 -27.98 20.85
C ARG A 446 -7.78 -28.53 19.82
N VAL A 447 -7.60 -27.81 18.72
CA VAL A 447 -6.57 -28.11 17.71
C VAL A 447 -5.17 -27.99 18.34
N SER A 448 -4.37 -29.05 18.22
CA SER A 448 -3.00 -29.12 18.76
C SER A 448 -2.02 -29.52 17.64
N CYS A 449 -1.34 -28.53 17.07
CA CYS A 449 -0.30 -28.71 16.06
C CYS A 449 1.07 -28.14 16.53
N PRO A 450 2.21 -28.56 15.95
CA PRO A 450 3.51 -27.96 16.25
C PRO A 450 3.48 -26.45 15.96
N ASN A 451 4.04 -25.65 16.88
CA ASN A 451 3.93 -24.17 16.84
C ASN A 451 2.48 -23.62 16.89
N ALA A 452 1.54 -24.33 17.53
CA ALA A 452 0.12 -23.97 17.69
C ALA A 452 -0.13 -22.47 17.93
N LYS A 453 0.71 -21.81 18.73
CA LYS A 453 0.68 -20.37 18.98
C LYS A 453 0.57 -19.53 17.69
N TYR A 454 1.43 -19.80 16.72
CA TYR A 454 1.55 -18.98 15.51
C TYR A 454 0.54 -19.39 14.43
N THR A 455 0.13 -20.66 14.37
CA THR A 455 -0.98 -21.11 13.51
C THR A 455 -2.34 -20.60 14.02
N LYS A 456 -2.51 -20.43 15.35
CA LYS A 456 -3.62 -19.67 15.97
C LYS A 456 -3.51 -18.14 15.82
N GLY A 457 -2.43 -17.63 15.23
CA GLY A 457 -2.23 -16.21 15.00
C GLY A 457 -1.94 -15.36 16.25
N GLU A 458 -1.50 -15.97 17.35
CA GLU A 458 -1.21 -15.31 18.65
C GLU A 458 0.13 -14.53 18.61
N PHE A 459 0.31 -13.67 17.61
CA PHE A 459 1.45 -12.76 17.49
C PHE A 459 1.34 -11.64 18.53
N LEU A 460 2.46 -11.15 19.08
CA LEU A 460 2.43 -10.12 20.15
C LEU A 460 1.69 -8.83 19.74
N VAL A 461 1.75 -8.45 18.47
CA VAL A 461 1.00 -7.29 17.94
C VAL A 461 -0.51 -7.55 17.85
N VAL A 462 -0.93 -8.79 17.62
CA VAL A 462 -2.34 -9.21 17.63
C VAL A 462 -2.88 -9.22 19.04
N GLU A 463 -2.14 -9.79 20.01
CA GLU A 463 -2.53 -9.75 21.43
C GLU A 463 -2.65 -8.30 21.95
N ARG A 464 -1.74 -7.39 21.54
CA ARG A 464 -1.86 -5.96 21.84
C ARG A 464 -3.16 -5.35 21.30
N LEU A 465 -3.51 -5.59 20.04
CA LEU A 465 -4.79 -5.14 19.47
C LEU A 465 -5.98 -5.72 20.25
N VAL A 466 -5.94 -7.02 20.55
CA VAL A 466 -6.99 -7.73 21.28
C VAL A 466 -7.19 -7.20 22.70
N TRP A 467 -6.14 -6.73 23.37
CA TRP A 467 -6.25 -6.05 24.68
C TRP A 467 -6.75 -4.61 24.59
N MET A 468 -6.63 -3.95 23.44
CA MET A 468 -7.18 -2.61 23.19
C MET A 468 -8.68 -2.64 22.85
N LEU A 469 -9.19 -3.76 22.34
CA LEU A 469 -10.56 -3.90 21.85
C LEU A 469 -11.53 -4.42 22.93
N PRO A 470 -12.71 -3.78 23.12
CA PRO A 470 -13.79 -4.36 23.91
C PRO A 470 -14.15 -5.77 23.41
N GLN A 471 -14.14 -6.75 24.32
CA GLN A 471 -14.34 -8.17 23.98
C GLN A 471 -13.38 -8.72 22.90
N GLY A 472 -12.18 -8.15 22.74
CA GLY A 472 -11.29 -8.44 21.60
C GLY A 472 -10.97 -9.92 21.35
N GLN A 473 -10.96 -10.78 22.37
CA GLN A 473 -10.78 -12.23 22.21
C GLN A 473 -11.95 -12.89 21.45
N GLN A 474 -13.18 -12.42 21.67
CA GLN A 474 -14.36 -12.86 20.93
C GLN A 474 -14.33 -12.33 19.49
N VAL A 475 -13.99 -11.05 19.32
CA VAL A 475 -13.81 -10.42 18.00
C VAL A 475 -12.77 -11.16 17.16
N LYS A 476 -11.67 -11.62 17.78
CA LYS A 476 -10.65 -12.47 17.13
C LYS A 476 -11.21 -13.86 16.78
N ARG A 477 -11.90 -14.55 17.70
CA ARG A 477 -12.46 -15.90 17.45
C ARG A 477 -13.41 -15.93 16.25
N GLU A 478 -14.24 -14.91 16.10
CA GLU A 478 -15.16 -14.77 14.97
C GLU A 478 -14.43 -14.56 13.63
N VAL A 479 -13.36 -13.77 13.61
CA VAL A 479 -12.49 -13.60 12.42
C VAL A 479 -11.79 -14.90 12.08
N ASP A 480 -11.27 -15.61 13.08
CA ASP A 480 -10.62 -16.91 12.92
C ASP A 480 -11.61 -17.94 12.35
N LEU A 481 -12.83 -18.01 12.87
CA LEU A 481 -13.91 -18.88 12.37
C LEU A 481 -14.26 -18.60 10.90
N VAL A 482 -14.29 -17.33 10.48
CA VAL A 482 -14.52 -16.96 9.07
C VAL A 482 -13.33 -17.36 8.20
N LEU A 483 -12.09 -17.12 8.66
CA LEU A 483 -10.86 -17.52 7.96
C LEU A 483 -10.72 -19.05 7.82
N ASP A 484 -11.27 -19.80 8.76
CA ASP A 484 -11.30 -21.26 8.75
C ASP A 484 -12.37 -21.78 7.78
N ARG A 485 -13.58 -21.20 7.80
CA ARG A 485 -14.70 -21.53 6.88
C ARG A 485 -14.50 -21.12 5.41
N LEU A 486 -13.43 -20.39 5.08
CA LEU A 486 -13.09 -19.97 3.72
C LEU A 486 -12.33 -21.04 2.89
N PHE A 487 -11.84 -22.10 3.54
CA PHE A 487 -11.09 -23.18 2.90
C PHE A 487 -11.73 -24.53 3.25
N GLU A 488 -12.71 -24.94 2.43
CA GLU A 488 -13.56 -26.13 2.67
C GLU A 488 -12.80 -27.47 2.77
N THR A 489 -11.53 -27.49 2.35
CA THR A 489 -10.71 -28.71 2.24
C THR A 489 -9.49 -28.63 3.15
N MET A 490 -9.47 -29.47 4.21
CA MET A 490 -8.34 -29.69 5.12
C MET A 490 -7.15 -30.42 4.44
N SER A 491 -6.68 -29.90 3.31
CA SER A 491 -5.40 -30.27 2.73
C SER A 491 -4.28 -29.56 3.50
N PRO A 492 -3.17 -30.23 3.85
CA PRO A 492 -1.97 -29.59 4.42
C PRO A 492 -1.30 -28.50 3.54
N MET A 493 -1.90 -28.17 2.39
CA MET A 493 -1.47 -27.17 1.43
C MET A 493 -2.39 -25.93 1.38
N HIS A 494 -3.53 -25.94 2.09
CA HIS A 494 -4.52 -24.85 2.11
C HIS A 494 -4.35 -23.97 3.35
N PHE A 495 -3.25 -23.21 3.38
CA PHE A 495 -2.90 -22.32 4.48
C PHE A 495 -3.99 -21.28 4.74
N HIS A 496 -4.63 -21.36 5.90
CA HIS A 496 -5.45 -20.26 6.44
C HIS A 496 -4.56 -19.03 6.67
N LEU A 497 -5.11 -17.81 6.64
CA LEU A 497 -4.31 -16.56 6.69
C LEU A 497 -3.30 -16.54 7.85
N ARG A 498 -3.69 -17.04 9.02
CA ARG A 498 -2.84 -17.17 10.22
C ARG A 498 -1.58 -18.02 9.95
N GLU A 499 -1.74 -19.12 9.24
CA GLU A 499 -0.63 -19.97 8.79
C GLU A 499 0.19 -19.33 7.67
N VAL A 500 -0.46 -18.65 6.71
CA VAL A 500 0.23 -17.93 5.61
C VAL A 500 1.23 -16.92 6.17
N ILE A 501 0.87 -16.20 7.24
CA ILE A 501 1.78 -15.27 7.93
C ILE A 501 3.05 -16.01 8.40
N PHE A 502 2.88 -17.07 9.20
CA PHE A 502 3.99 -17.79 9.81
C PHE A 502 4.84 -18.57 8.78
N VAL A 503 4.21 -19.19 7.78
CA VAL A 503 4.90 -19.91 6.70
C VAL A 503 5.68 -18.93 5.83
N THR A 504 5.11 -17.77 5.48
CA THR A 504 5.82 -16.74 4.69
C THR A 504 7.00 -16.16 5.46
N TYR A 505 6.83 -15.89 6.76
CA TYR A 505 7.92 -15.44 7.64
C TYR A 505 9.08 -16.46 7.69
N ASN A 506 8.78 -17.74 7.92
CA ASN A 506 9.81 -18.78 7.97
C ASN A 506 10.49 -18.99 6.60
N LYS A 507 9.74 -18.89 5.50
CA LYS A 507 10.32 -18.90 4.14
C LYS A 507 11.34 -17.77 3.95
N ALA A 508 11.00 -16.54 4.34
CA ALA A 508 11.93 -15.41 4.32
C ALA A 508 13.20 -15.71 5.12
N LYS A 509 13.06 -16.27 6.34
CA LYS A 509 14.19 -16.64 7.20
C LYS A 509 15.10 -17.73 6.59
N SER A 510 14.56 -18.60 5.74
CA SER A 510 15.30 -19.64 5.00
C SER A 510 15.79 -19.22 3.61
N ALA A 511 15.42 -18.04 3.10
CA ALA A 511 15.67 -17.66 1.71
C ALA A 511 17.13 -17.22 1.50
N SER A 512 17.84 -17.91 0.60
CA SER A 512 19.24 -17.65 0.26
C SER A 512 19.45 -16.35 -0.53
N GLY A 513 18.45 -15.89 -1.27
CA GLY A 513 18.51 -14.67 -2.09
C GLY A 513 18.16 -13.43 -1.29
N SER A 514 18.99 -12.39 -1.33
CA SER A 514 18.77 -11.14 -0.58
C SER A 514 17.47 -10.42 -0.95
N SER A 515 17.14 -10.37 -2.24
CA SER A 515 15.92 -9.74 -2.78
C SER A 515 14.66 -10.55 -2.43
N ASP A 516 14.66 -11.86 -2.72
CA ASP A 516 13.57 -12.79 -2.41
C ASP A 516 13.26 -12.80 -0.90
N ARG A 517 14.30 -12.90 -0.05
CA ARG A 517 14.18 -12.75 1.40
C ARG A 517 13.46 -11.45 1.78
N ARG A 518 13.82 -10.32 1.17
CA ARG A 518 13.21 -9.02 1.46
C ARG A 518 11.75 -8.96 1.02
N GLN A 519 11.42 -9.48 -0.16
CA GLN A 519 10.05 -9.57 -0.68
C GLN A 519 9.17 -10.48 0.20
N LEU A 520 9.65 -11.66 0.57
CA LEU A 520 8.96 -12.57 1.50
C LEU A 520 8.81 -11.93 2.89
N HIS A 521 9.80 -11.19 3.37
CA HIS A 521 9.71 -10.48 4.65
C HIS A 521 8.61 -9.40 4.62
N ARG A 522 8.55 -8.59 3.53
CA ARG A 522 7.47 -7.61 3.31
C ARG A 522 6.11 -8.30 3.29
N LEU A 523 5.96 -9.37 2.50
CA LEU A 523 4.70 -10.12 2.38
C LEU A 523 4.24 -10.70 3.72
N SER A 524 5.15 -11.21 4.57
CA SER A 524 4.79 -11.68 5.92
C SER A 524 4.23 -10.56 6.81
N HIS A 525 4.74 -9.33 6.67
CA HIS A 525 4.20 -8.15 7.35
C HIS A 525 2.86 -7.71 6.73
N ASP A 526 2.72 -7.72 5.40
CA ASP A 526 1.47 -7.37 4.72
C ASP A 526 0.31 -8.32 5.12
N TYR A 527 0.58 -9.63 5.24
CA TYR A 527 -0.40 -10.61 5.72
C TYR A 527 -0.76 -10.41 7.22
N LEU A 528 0.20 -9.98 8.04
CA LEU A 528 -0.05 -9.68 9.45
C LEU A 528 -0.90 -8.41 9.62
N GLU A 529 -0.63 -7.37 8.81
CA GLU A 529 -1.46 -6.17 8.71
C GLU A 529 -2.89 -6.51 8.26
N ARG A 530 -3.06 -7.33 7.21
CA ARG A 530 -4.36 -7.82 6.74
C ARG A 530 -5.18 -8.49 7.86
N TYR A 531 -4.54 -9.30 8.70
CA TYR A 531 -5.21 -9.99 9.81
C TYR A 531 -5.64 -9.00 10.91
N LEU A 532 -4.80 -8.02 11.26
CA LEU A 532 -5.17 -6.93 12.17
C LEU A 532 -6.37 -6.11 11.63
N TYR A 533 -6.40 -5.78 10.34
CA TYR A 533 -7.53 -5.07 9.73
C TYR A 533 -8.83 -5.88 9.75
N LEU A 534 -8.80 -7.20 9.60
CA LEU A 534 -10.01 -8.04 9.75
C LEU A 534 -10.54 -8.02 11.19
N ILE A 535 -9.66 -8.04 12.20
CA ILE A 535 -10.04 -7.92 13.62
C ILE A 535 -10.60 -6.51 13.91
N LEU A 536 -10.00 -5.46 13.36
CA LEU A 536 -10.51 -4.09 13.45
C LEU A 536 -11.88 -3.94 12.78
N PHE A 537 -12.07 -4.51 11.59
CA PHE A 537 -13.36 -4.47 10.88
C PHE A 537 -14.44 -5.22 11.67
N ASN A 538 -14.14 -6.39 12.23
CA ASN A 538 -15.12 -7.09 13.07
C ASN A 538 -15.46 -6.32 14.37
N ALA A 539 -14.48 -5.62 14.97
CA ALA A 539 -14.75 -4.75 16.12
C ALA A 539 -15.66 -3.57 15.76
N TYR A 540 -15.43 -2.94 14.60
CA TYR A 540 -16.30 -1.92 14.02
C TYR A 540 -17.73 -2.44 13.82
N LEU A 541 -17.90 -3.64 13.24
CA LEU A 541 -19.22 -4.24 13.04
C LEU A 541 -19.98 -4.41 14.36
N HIS A 542 -19.31 -4.91 15.42
CA HIS A 542 -19.92 -5.02 16.76
C HIS A 542 -20.40 -3.68 17.33
N MET A 543 -19.65 -2.60 17.10
CA MET A 543 -19.99 -1.27 17.62
C MET A 543 -21.11 -0.61 16.81
N GLU A 544 -20.91 -0.44 15.51
CA GLU A 544 -21.79 0.38 14.66
C GLU A 544 -23.08 -0.34 14.23
N LYS A 545 -23.16 -1.68 14.35
CA LYS A 545 -24.41 -2.44 14.12
C LYS A 545 -25.58 -1.91 14.96
N THR A 546 -25.32 -1.49 16.20
CA THR A 546 -26.36 -0.91 17.08
C THR A 546 -26.84 0.46 16.59
N GLY A 547 -25.98 1.21 15.89
CA GLY A 547 -26.29 2.46 15.21
C GLY A 547 -26.73 2.29 13.75
N SER A 548 -27.03 1.06 13.30
CA SER A 548 -27.36 0.76 11.89
C SER A 548 -26.29 1.24 10.87
N PHE A 549 -25.01 1.18 11.27
CA PHE A 549 -23.86 1.56 10.43
C PHE A 549 -23.89 3.03 9.94
N THR A 550 -24.34 3.96 10.78
CA THR A 550 -24.34 5.41 10.49
C THR A 550 -22.95 6.01 10.22
N ARG A 551 -21.89 5.36 10.70
CA ARG A 551 -20.50 5.69 10.37
C ARG A 551 -19.91 4.54 9.55
N SER A 552 -19.10 4.88 8.56
CA SER A 552 -18.34 3.89 7.80
C SER A 552 -17.13 3.36 8.59
N PHE A 553 -16.50 2.29 8.12
CA PHE A 553 -15.28 1.76 8.74
C PHE A 553 -14.13 2.77 8.65
N SER A 554 -13.98 3.49 7.54
CA SER A 554 -12.94 4.54 7.45
C SER A 554 -13.19 5.70 8.42
N GLN A 555 -14.45 6.09 8.64
CA GLN A 555 -14.81 7.08 9.66
C GLN A 555 -14.52 6.55 11.08
N TRP A 556 -14.95 5.34 11.41
CA TRP A 556 -14.66 4.69 12.70
C TRP A 556 -13.16 4.53 12.96
N MET A 557 -12.37 4.21 11.93
CA MET A 557 -10.91 4.13 12.03
C MET A 557 -10.26 5.49 12.35
N MET A 558 -10.82 6.61 11.87
CA MET A 558 -10.34 7.95 12.19
C MET A 558 -10.87 8.48 13.55
N GLU A 559 -12.14 8.22 13.88
CA GLU A 559 -12.80 8.77 15.07
C GLU A 559 -12.64 7.92 16.35
N VAL A 560 -12.39 6.62 16.21
CA VAL A 560 -12.33 5.67 17.34
C VAL A 560 -10.98 4.97 17.39
N ALA A 561 -10.55 4.34 16.29
CA ALA A 561 -9.32 3.54 16.28
C ALA A 561 -8.05 4.41 16.41
N ALA A 562 -7.95 5.52 15.67
CA ALA A 562 -6.82 6.45 15.79
C ALA A 562 -6.72 7.06 17.21
N PRO A 563 -7.81 7.55 17.84
CA PRO A 563 -7.78 7.95 19.24
C PRO A 563 -7.33 6.86 20.22
N ALA A 564 -7.75 5.61 20.01
CA ALA A 564 -7.40 4.46 20.84
C ALA A 564 -5.94 3.99 20.71
N GLY A 565 -5.20 4.44 19.69
CA GLY A 565 -3.79 4.09 19.48
C GLY A 565 -3.53 3.05 18.39
N VAL A 566 -4.48 2.80 17.48
CA VAL A 566 -4.38 1.72 16.49
C VAL A 566 -3.35 2.02 15.40
N TYR A 567 -3.18 3.27 14.96
CA TYR A 567 -2.14 3.59 13.98
C TYR A 567 -0.73 3.60 14.60
N GLU A 568 -0.61 3.99 15.88
CA GLU A 568 0.60 3.78 16.68
C GLU A 568 1.01 2.28 16.72
N LEU A 569 0.05 1.35 16.67
CA LEU A 569 0.28 -0.09 16.60
C LEU A 569 0.60 -0.59 15.17
N LEU A 570 -0.13 -0.10 14.15
CA LEU A 570 0.08 -0.47 12.75
C LEU A 570 1.42 0.05 12.19
N ASP A 571 1.92 1.16 12.71
CA ASP A 571 3.24 1.72 12.40
C ASP A 571 4.37 1.14 13.28
N ASN A 572 4.03 0.20 14.17
CA ASN A 572 4.96 -0.60 14.97
C ASN A 572 4.61 -2.09 14.84
N LEU A 573 4.51 -2.55 13.58
CA LEU A 573 4.20 -3.92 13.21
C LEU A 573 5.46 -4.80 13.32
N GLY A 574 5.35 -6.08 13.67
CA GLY A 574 6.50 -7.00 13.58
C GLY A 574 6.41 -8.27 14.41
N PHE A 575 7.36 -9.18 14.18
CA PHE A 575 7.46 -10.48 14.84
C PHE A 575 8.36 -10.41 16.07
N PHE A 576 8.02 -9.55 17.04
CA PHE A 576 8.79 -9.19 18.24
C PHE A 576 9.31 -10.35 19.13
N LEU A 577 8.82 -11.59 18.93
CA LEU A 577 9.27 -12.79 19.67
C LEU A 577 10.11 -13.75 18.81
N LEU A 578 10.35 -13.42 17.53
CA LEU A 578 11.05 -14.23 16.53
C LEU A 578 12.23 -13.47 15.89
N ASP A 579 12.12 -12.14 15.80
CA ASP A 579 13.14 -11.23 15.28
C ASP A 579 14.04 -10.67 16.39
N GLN A 580 15.31 -10.39 16.06
CA GLN A 580 16.31 -9.85 16.98
C GLN A 580 16.47 -8.31 16.89
N GLY A 581 15.61 -7.63 16.13
CA GLY A 581 15.65 -6.19 15.91
C GLY A 581 14.39 -5.69 15.20
N ILE A 582 14.27 -4.37 15.06
CA ILE A 582 13.14 -3.72 14.38
C ILE A 582 13.29 -3.92 12.87
N SER A 583 12.23 -4.38 12.18
CA SER A 583 12.25 -4.54 10.72
C SER A 583 12.09 -3.19 10.01
N GLU A 584 12.69 -3.04 8.82
CA GLU A 584 12.38 -1.92 7.91
C GLU A 584 10.87 -1.83 7.62
N PHE A 585 10.17 -2.98 7.59
CA PHE A 585 8.72 -3.06 7.36
C PHE A 585 7.87 -2.88 8.61
N SER A 586 8.45 -2.50 9.76
CA SER A 586 7.66 -2.20 10.98
C SER A 586 6.83 -0.93 10.81
N ARG A 587 7.41 0.08 10.16
CA ARG A 587 6.76 1.35 9.79
C ARG A 587 5.77 1.15 8.64
N LEU A 588 4.57 1.71 8.77
CA LEU A 588 3.50 1.67 7.78
C LEU A 588 3.92 2.33 6.47
N LYS A 589 4.56 3.50 6.57
CA LYS A 589 5.12 4.26 5.44
C LYS A 589 6.11 3.45 4.60
N ASN A 590 7.02 2.72 5.24
CA ASN A 590 7.98 1.87 4.54
C ASN A 590 7.29 0.73 3.79
N ARG A 591 6.22 0.16 4.36
CA ARG A 591 5.39 -0.81 3.63
C ARG A 591 4.69 -0.16 2.44
N ILE A 592 4.01 0.98 2.59
CA ILE A 592 3.35 1.70 1.49
C ILE A 592 4.32 2.00 0.33
N LEU A 593 5.53 2.48 0.64
CA LEU A 593 6.56 2.75 -0.36
C LEU A 593 7.08 1.49 -1.07
N ASP A 594 7.24 0.37 -0.34
CA ASP A 594 7.73 -0.90 -0.91
C ASP A 594 6.63 -1.77 -1.56
N ARG A 595 5.36 -1.38 -1.41
CA ARG A 595 4.20 -1.96 -2.13
C ARG A 595 4.05 -1.42 -3.55
N ARG A 596 4.78 -0.37 -3.92
CA ARG A 596 4.73 0.29 -5.24
C ARG A 596 5.72 -0.35 -6.22
N HIS A 597 5.22 -0.76 -7.39
CA HIS A 597 6.07 -1.22 -8.49
C HIS A 597 6.88 -0.04 -9.04
N LYS A 598 8.20 -0.18 -9.08
CA LYS A 598 9.10 0.82 -9.69
C LYS A 598 9.14 0.60 -11.21
N LEU A 599 8.09 1.05 -11.88
CA LEU A 599 7.99 1.05 -13.33
C LEU A 599 8.83 2.20 -13.94
N PRO A 600 9.38 2.03 -15.15
CA PRO A 600 10.05 3.11 -15.88
C PRO A 600 9.11 4.27 -16.14
N PHE A 601 9.62 5.50 -16.12
CA PHE A 601 8.80 6.68 -16.39
C PHE A 601 8.33 6.71 -17.85
N THR A 602 7.04 6.44 -18.07
CA THR A 602 6.43 6.27 -19.41
C THR A 602 5.29 7.23 -19.72
N GLY A 603 4.78 7.96 -18.71
CA GLY A 603 3.68 8.90 -18.85
C GLY A 603 4.14 10.37 -18.86
N HIS A 604 3.29 11.23 -18.32
CA HIS A 604 3.63 12.63 -18.01
C HIS A 604 3.79 12.80 -16.49
N PHE A 605 4.67 13.71 -16.07
CA PHE A 605 4.74 14.13 -14.68
C PHE A 605 3.57 15.09 -14.43
N VAL A 606 2.66 14.75 -13.51
CA VAL A 606 1.45 15.53 -13.22
C VAL A 606 1.82 16.76 -12.38
#